data_AF-A0A1H2RHR8-F1
#
_entry.id   AF-A0A1H2RHR8-F1
#
_cell.length_a   1.000
_cell.length_b   1.000
_cell.length_c   1.000
_cell.angle_alpha   90.00
_cell.angle_beta   90.00
_cell.angle_gamma   90.00
#
_symmetry.space_group_name_H-M   'P 1'
#
loop_
_entity.id
_entity.type
_entity.pdbx_description
1 polymer ?
#
loop_
_entity_poly.entity_id
_entity_poly.type
_entity_poly.pdbx_seq_one_letter_code
_entity_poly.pdbx_strand_id
1 'polypeptide(L)'
;MKRLIATLMAALMVLTVFAGVASAAGHTVEVRGTVTDFPGGTYTWDAQNFPGFWYDLDENESSETLEVTVTGSEILEGDLVYTATAVDDQTTEFGFTESTTSAAEYTYMKLGLFAEEYFVVNDAIDTLSKILMDDDSSYTMRTGETL
;
A
#
# COMPACT_ATOMS: atom_id res chain seq x y z
N MET A 1 36.96 8.75 -3.74
CA MET A 1 35.88 9.74 -3.64
C MET A 1 34.58 9.32 -4.34
N LYS A 2 34.61 8.81 -5.59
CA LYS A 2 33.38 8.38 -6.31
C LYS A 2 32.60 7.22 -5.66
N ARG A 3 33.30 6.26 -5.04
CA ARG A 3 32.67 5.11 -4.36
C ARG A 3 32.05 5.43 -3.00
N LEU A 4 32.58 6.43 -2.28
CA LEU A 4 31.99 6.89 -1.01
C LEU A 4 30.71 7.68 -1.24
N ILE A 5 30.64 8.48 -2.31
CA ILE A 5 29.44 9.25 -2.66
C ILE A 5 28.30 8.32 -3.06
N ALA A 6 28.58 7.27 -3.84
CA ALA A 6 27.58 6.28 -4.22
C ALA A 6 27.04 5.48 -3.03
N THR A 7 27.89 5.06 -2.10
CA THR A 7 27.45 4.36 -0.88
C THR A 7 26.67 5.28 0.07
N LEU A 8 27.02 6.57 0.13
CA LEU A 8 26.29 7.54 0.94
C LEU A 8 24.91 7.84 0.35
N MET A 9 24.77 7.90 -0.98
CA MET A 9 23.49 8.07 -1.65
C MET A 9 22.60 6.84 -1.56
N ALA A 10 23.17 5.63 -1.67
CA ALA A 10 22.42 4.39 -1.45
C ALA A 10 21.95 4.30 0.01
N ALA A 11 22.80 4.64 0.98
CA ALA A 11 22.40 4.69 2.39
C ALA A 11 21.34 5.77 2.68
N LEU A 12 21.40 6.91 2.00
CA LEU A 12 20.41 7.98 2.13
C LEU A 12 19.06 7.60 1.50
N MET A 13 19.07 6.95 0.34
CA MET A 13 17.86 6.40 -0.30
C MET A 13 17.19 5.32 0.56
N VAL A 14 17.98 4.47 1.21
CA VAL A 14 17.44 3.50 2.18
C VAL A 14 16.89 4.21 3.41
N LEU A 15 17.53 5.27 3.90
CA LEU A 15 17.04 6.01 5.08
C LEU A 15 15.76 6.81 4.80
N THR A 16 15.52 7.26 3.56
CA THR A 16 14.25 7.91 3.18
C THR A 16 13.07 6.94 3.07
N VAL A 17 13.32 5.64 2.86
CA VAL A 17 12.28 4.60 2.88
C VAL A 17 11.84 4.29 4.32
N PHE A 18 12.65 4.65 5.34
CA PHE A 18 12.34 4.47 6.76
C PHE A 18 11.86 5.76 7.47
N ALA A 19 11.14 6.64 6.79
CA ALA A 19 10.29 7.61 7.48
C ALA A 19 9.05 6.86 8.02
N GLY A 20 9.29 6.06 9.05
CA GLY A 20 8.24 5.31 9.75
C GLY A 20 7.11 6.24 10.15
N VAL A 21 5.89 5.81 9.84
CA VAL A 21 4.64 6.44 10.25
C VAL A 21 4.61 6.45 11.79
N ALA A 22 5.16 7.51 12.37
CA ALA A 22 5.04 7.79 13.78
C ALA A 22 3.64 8.35 14.01
N SER A 23 2.69 7.46 14.30
CA SER A 23 1.34 7.81 14.74
C SER A 23 1.38 8.45 16.13
N ALA A 24 1.73 9.74 16.19
CA ALA A 24 1.50 10.59 17.35
C ALA A 24 0.12 11.24 17.17
N ALA A 25 -0.84 10.82 17.99
CA ALA A 25 -2.19 11.40 18.02
C ALA A 25 -2.12 12.94 18.07
N GLY A 26 -2.61 13.60 17.01
CA GLY A 26 -2.73 15.06 16.92
C GLY A 26 -1.80 15.78 15.92
N HIS A 27 -0.88 15.08 15.26
CA HIS A 27 -0.04 15.65 14.21
C HIS A 27 -0.36 15.04 12.84
N THR A 28 -0.78 15.88 11.89
CA THR A 28 -0.87 15.49 10.48
C THR A 28 0.52 15.53 9.87
N VAL A 29 0.98 14.39 9.34
CA VAL A 29 2.25 14.29 8.61
C VAL A 29 1.94 14.35 7.12
N GLU A 30 2.78 15.04 6.35
CA GLU A 30 2.70 15.06 4.90
C GLU A 30 3.65 14.02 4.30
N VAL A 31 3.12 13.13 3.46
CA VAL A 31 3.90 12.20 2.63
C VAL A 31 3.86 12.70 1.19
N ARG A 32 5.02 12.83 0.55
CA ARG A 32 5.17 13.39 -0.80
C ARG A 32 5.66 12.34 -1.78
N GLY A 33 5.13 12.38 -2.99
CA GLY A 33 5.66 11.63 -4.13
C GLY A 33 6.80 12.36 -4.83
N THR A 34 7.26 11.73 -5.91
CA THR A 34 8.33 12.24 -6.76
C THR A 34 7.91 13.55 -7.41
N VAL A 35 8.80 14.54 -7.38
CA VAL A 35 8.56 15.83 -8.01
C VAL A 35 8.76 15.71 -9.51
N THR A 36 7.82 16.25 -10.29
CA THR A 36 7.95 16.35 -11.75
C THR A 36 7.80 17.81 -12.18
N ASP A 37 8.58 18.21 -13.17
CA ASP A 37 8.26 19.40 -13.95
C ASP A 37 7.17 19.01 -14.95
N PHE A 38 6.21 19.91 -15.21
CA PHE A 38 5.09 19.67 -16.13
C PHE A 38 5.24 20.46 -17.46
N PRO A 39 6.23 20.16 -18.33
CA PRO A 39 6.33 20.80 -19.64
C PRO A 39 5.24 20.37 -20.64
N GLY A 40 4.29 19.53 -20.22
CA GLY A 40 3.22 18.96 -21.04
C GLY A 40 3.45 17.48 -21.33
N GLY A 41 2.36 16.72 -21.39
CA GLY A 41 2.38 15.25 -21.51
C GLY A 41 1.71 14.56 -20.32
N THR A 42 1.87 13.24 -20.24
CA THR A 42 1.27 12.39 -19.21
C THR A 42 2.31 11.96 -18.18
N TYR A 43 1.93 12.03 -16.91
CA TYR A 43 2.76 11.70 -15.76
C TYR A 43 2.01 10.75 -14.85
N THR A 44 2.70 9.74 -14.33
CA THR A 44 2.09 8.69 -13.51
C THR A 44 2.80 8.57 -12.18
N TRP A 45 2.02 8.58 -11.11
CA TRP A 45 2.46 8.18 -9.79
C TRP A 45 1.92 6.80 -9.44
N ASP A 46 2.78 5.95 -8.91
CA ASP A 46 2.49 4.60 -8.42
C ASP A 46 3.22 4.41 -7.07
N ALA A 47 3.09 3.24 -6.46
CA ALA A 47 3.76 2.94 -5.19
C ALA A 47 5.29 3.12 -5.23
N GLN A 48 5.92 2.99 -6.41
CA GLN A 48 7.38 3.09 -6.54
C GLN A 48 7.88 4.53 -6.44
N ASN A 49 7.02 5.50 -6.75
CA ASN A 49 7.40 6.91 -6.82
C ASN A 49 6.51 7.83 -5.97
N PHE A 50 5.45 7.30 -5.36
CA PHE A 50 4.64 7.95 -4.34
C PHE A 50 4.46 7.03 -3.12
N PRO A 51 5.28 7.18 -2.07
CA PRO A 51 5.27 6.28 -0.90
C PRO A 51 4.03 6.42 0.00
N GLY A 52 3.07 7.28 -0.38
CA GLY A 52 1.77 7.32 0.28
C GLY A 52 0.88 6.15 -0.15
N PHE A 53 1.01 5.65 -1.38
CA PHE A 53 0.19 4.55 -1.85
C PHE A 53 0.52 3.25 -1.16
N TRP A 54 -0.52 2.41 -0.99
CA TRP A 54 -0.36 1.09 -0.40
C TRP A 54 0.60 0.23 -1.24
N TYR A 55 1.48 -0.47 -0.54
CA TYR A 55 2.48 -1.35 -1.11
C TYR A 55 2.76 -2.51 -0.15
N ASP A 56 2.60 -3.73 -0.65
CA ASP A 56 3.00 -4.94 0.05
C ASP A 56 4.49 -5.22 -0.24
N LEU A 57 5.32 -5.18 0.80
CA LEU A 57 6.77 -5.34 0.68
C LEU A 57 7.18 -6.78 0.41
N ASP A 58 6.40 -7.75 0.90
CA ASP A 58 6.75 -9.17 0.84
C ASP A 58 6.40 -9.73 -0.54
N GLU A 59 5.22 -9.37 -1.05
CA GLU A 59 4.75 -9.80 -2.38
C GLU A 59 5.16 -8.84 -3.50
N ASN A 60 5.69 -7.66 -3.17
CA ASN A 60 6.04 -6.61 -4.13
C ASN A 60 4.82 -6.18 -4.97
N GLU A 61 3.69 -5.96 -4.30
CA GLU A 61 2.41 -5.65 -4.92
C GLU A 61 1.90 -4.25 -4.54
N SER A 62 1.14 -3.64 -5.45
CA SER A 62 0.52 -2.32 -5.25
C SER A 62 -0.79 -2.27 -6.02
N SER A 63 -1.67 -1.33 -5.63
CA SER A 63 -3.03 -1.23 -6.19
C SER A 63 -3.37 0.14 -6.75
N GLU A 64 -2.61 1.18 -6.41
CA GLU A 64 -2.98 2.57 -6.69
C GLU A 64 -2.08 3.22 -7.76
N THR A 65 -2.73 3.96 -8.67
CA THR A 65 -2.05 4.83 -9.64
C THR A 65 -2.76 6.17 -9.76
N LEU A 66 -1.98 7.24 -9.95
CA LEU A 66 -2.47 8.58 -10.26
C LEU A 66 -1.85 9.04 -11.57
N GLU A 67 -2.67 9.21 -12.59
CA GLU A 67 -2.26 9.72 -13.89
C GLU A 67 -2.72 11.17 -14.08
N VAL A 68 -1.80 12.02 -14.53
CA VAL A 68 -2.05 13.42 -14.83
C VAL A 68 -1.57 13.72 -16.24
N THR A 69 -2.47 14.12 -17.12
CA THR A 69 -2.14 14.65 -18.44
C THR A 69 -2.22 16.18 -18.43
N VAL A 70 -1.13 16.83 -18.82
CA VAL A 70 -1.02 18.29 -18.87
C VAL A 70 -0.96 18.74 -20.32
N THR A 71 -1.92 19.58 -20.70
CA THR A 71 -1.98 20.24 -22.01
C THR A 71 -1.60 21.70 -21.84
N GLY A 72 -0.38 22.06 -22.23
CA GLY A 72 0.16 23.41 -22.03
C GLY A 72 0.41 23.70 -20.55
N SER A 73 -0.51 24.40 -19.88
CA SER A 73 -0.45 24.68 -18.44
C SER A 73 -1.76 24.31 -17.72
N GLU A 74 -2.60 23.52 -18.38
CA GLU A 74 -3.92 23.12 -17.88
C GLU A 74 -4.01 21.58 -17.83
N ILE A 75 -4.81 21.09 -16.89
CA ILE A 75 -5.28 19.71 -16.84
C ILE A 75 -6.75 19.79 -17.27
N LEU A 76 -7.09 19.11 -18.37
CA LEU A 76 -8.45 19.16 -18.91
C LEU A 76 -9.36 18.18 -18.17
N GLU A 77 -10.66 18.23 -18.47
CA GLU A 77 -11.62 17.28 -17.92
C GLU A 77 -11.26 15.85 -18.36
N GLY A 78 -11.16 14.94 -17.38
CA GLY A 78 -10.76 13.55 -17.61
C GLY A 78 -9.25 13.29 -17.61
N ASP A 79 -8.41 14.33 -17.56
CA ASP A 79 -6.94 14.20 -17.60
C ASP A 79 -6.31 14.02 -16.21
N LEU A 80 -7.11 13.97 -15.14
CA LEU A 80 -6.68 13.60 -13.78
C LEU A 80 -7.42 12.33 -13.39
N VAL A 81 -6.71 11.21 -13.41
CA VAL A 81 -7.29 9.88 -13.18
C VAL A 81 -6.59 9.21 -12.01
N TYR A 82 -7.34 8.92 -10.96
CA TYR A 82 -6.90 8.04 -9.88
C TYR A 82 -7.56 6.68 -10.08
N THR A 83 -6.75 5.63 -10.14
CA THR A 83 -7.19 4.25 -10.32
C THR A 83 -6.70 3.40 -9.17
N ALA A 84 -7.61 2.67 -8.53
CA ALA A 84 -7.32 1.65 -7.55
C ALA A 84 -7.82 0.30 -8.08
N THR A 85 -6.95 -0.70 -8.16
CA THR A 85 -7.27 -2.05 -8.63
C THR A 85 -6.96 -3.04 -7.53
N ALA A 86 -7.93 -3.89 -7.16
CA ALA A 86 -7.69 -4.91 -6.16
C ALA A 86 -6.63 -5.90 -6.64
N VAL A 87 -5.85 -6.37 -5.67
CA VAL A 87 -4.84 -7.39 -5.85
C VAL A 87 -5.36 -8.67 -5.23
N ASP A 88 -5.43 -9.72 -6.02
CA ASP A 88 -5.98 -11.03 -5.65
C ASP A 88 -4.93 -11.89 -4.91
N ASP A 89 -5.33 -13.08 -4.52
CA ASP A 89 -4.44 -14.15 -4.01
C ASP A 89 -3.57 -13.78 -2.80
N GLN A 90 -4.03 -12.84 -1.98
CA GLN A 90 -3.37 -12.46 -0.73
C GLN A 90 -3.58 -13.54 0.31
N THR A 91 -2.51 -14.02 0.94
CA THR A 91 -2.56 -15.00 2.03
C THR A 91 -2.60 -14.32 3.39
N THR A 92 -3.23 -14.96 4.37
CA THR A 92 -3.20 -14.51 5.77
C THR A 92 -1.90 -14.94 6.44
N GLU A 93 -1.36 -14.11 7.33
CA GLU A 93 -0.19 -14.45 8.14
C GLU A 93 -0.52 -15.59 9.13
N PHE A 94 -1.72 -15.53 9.72
CA PHE A 94 -2.24 -16.67 10.46
C PHE A 94 -2.66 -17.76 9.46
N GLY A 95 -2.04 -18.94 9.49
CA GLY A 95 -2.28 -20.04 8.54
C GLY A 95 -3.71 -20.61 8.54
N PHE A 96 -4.67 -19.84 8.04
CA PHE A 96 -6.05 -20.24 7.81
C PHE A 96 -6.13 -21.06 6.55
N THR A 97 -6.83 -22.19 6.61
CA THR A 97 -7.22 -22.93 5.40
C THR A 97 -8.58 -22.45 4.91
N GLU A 98 -8.79 -22.53 3.60
CA GLU A 98 -10.06 -22.18 2.95
C GLU A 98 -11.26 -22.92 3.57
N SER A 99 -11.03 -24.14 4.04
CA SER A 99 -12.05 -24.99 4.66
C SER A 99 -11.42 -26.01 5.60
N THR A 100 -12.23 -26.57 6.51
CA THR A 100 -11.84 -27.68 7.41
C THR A 100 -11.50 -28.97 6.67
N THR A 101 -11.83 -29.06 5.38
CA THR A 101 -11.54 -30.22 4.52
C THR A 101 -10.48 -29.94 3.46
N SER A 102 -9.96 -28.71 3.37
CA SER A 102 -8.93 -28.30 2.40
C SER A 102 -7.62 -28.04 3.12
N ALA A 103 -6.51 -28.37 2.47
CA ALA A 103 -5.17 -27.97 2.91
C ALA A 103 -4.68 -26.69 2.19
N ALA A 104 -5.50 -26.12 1.29
CA ALA A 104 -5.19 -24.86 0.65
C ALA A 104 -5.37 -23.71 1.64
N GLU A 105 -4.45 -22.76 1.59
CA GLU A 105 -4.52 -21.53 2.37
C GLU A 105 -5.70 -20.68 1.92
N TYR A 106 -6.30 -19.97 2.88
CA TYR A 106 -7.32 -18.99 2.57
C TYR A 106 -6.68 -17.79 1.89
N THR A 107 -7.25 -17.40 0.74
CA THR A 107 -6.85 -16.20 0.04
C THR A 107 -7.97 -15.16 0.03
N TYR A 108 -7.57 -13.90 -0.06
CA TYR A 108 -8.46 -12.75 -0.16
C TYR A 108 -7.88 -11.69 -1.09
N MET A 109 -8.65 -10.65 -1.37
CA MET A 109 -8.18 -9.51 -2.16
C MET A 109 -7.87 -8.32 -1.25
N LYS A 110 -6.74 -7.65 -1.49
CA LYS A 110 -6.40 -6.37 -0.87
C LYS A 110 -6.60 -5.22 -1.86
N LEU A 111 -6.93 -4.05 -1.32
CA LEU A 111 -7.08 -2.82 -2.08
C LEU A 111 -6.53 -1.64 -1.26
N GLY A 112 -5.56 -0.95 -1.82
CA GLY A 112 -5.20 0.40 -1.41
C GLY A 112 -6.24 1.38 -1.94
N LEU A 113 -6.86 2.14 -1.06
CA LEU A 113 -7.78 3.20 -1.43
C LEU A 113 -7.47 4.46 -0.64
N PHE A 114 -7.09 5.51 -1.37
CA PHE A 114 -6.62 6.78 -0.84
C PHE A 114 -5.51 6.61 0.21
N ALA A 115 -4.45 5.88 -0.14
CA ALA A 115 -3.31 5.64 0.74
C ALA A 115 -3.61 4.83 2.01
N GLU A 116 -4.75 4.12 2.04
CA GLU A 116 -5.08 3.23 3.14
C GLU A 116 -5.40 1.82 2.63
N GLU A 117 -5.00 0.82 3.42
CA GLU A 117 -5.27 -0.58 3.15
C GLU A 117 -6.71 -0.98 3.51
N TYR A 118 -7.31 -1.79 2.65
CA TYR A 118 -8.60 -2.44 2.82
C TYR A 118 -8.53 -3.87 2.30
N PHE A 119 -9.38 -4.75 2.83
CA PHE A 119 -9.70 -6.01 2.18
C PHE A 119 -11.07 -5.92 1.50
N VAL A 120 -11.23 -6.66 0.41
CA VAL A 120 -12.47 -6.73 -0.37
C VAL A 120 -13.37 -7.81 0.23
N VAL A 121 -14.60 -7.44 0.58
CA VAL A 121 -15.55 -8.37 1.21
C VAL A 121 -16.27 -9.18 0.12
N ASN A 122 -16.17 -10.51 0.17
CA ASN A 122 -16.86 -11.42 -0.76
C ASN A 122 -16.61 -11.08 -2.24
N ASP A 123 -15.38 -10.69 -2.58
CA ASP A 123 -14.96 -10.30 -3.95
C ASP A 123 -15.78 -9.14 -4.56
N ALA A 124 -16.50 -8.39 -3.72
CA ALA A 124 -17.30 -7.23 -4.12
C ALA A 124 -16.48 -5.95 -3.91
N ILE A 125 -15.90 -5.41 -4.98
CA ILE A 125 -14.97 -4.27 -4.93
C ILE A 125 -15.56 -2.98 -4.34
N ASP A 126 -16.89 -2.87 -4.32
CA ASP A 126 -17.64 -1.76 -3.72
C ASP A 126 -17.87 -1.92 -2.21
N THR A 127 -17.51 -3.07 -1.65
CA THR A 127 -17.69 -3.42 -0.24
C THR A 127 -16.33 -3.68 0.40
N LEU A 128 -15.84 -2.67 1.13
CA LEU A 128 -14.51 -2.66 1.74
C LEU A 128 -14.60 -2.72 3.26
N SER A 129 -13.62 -3.38 3.88
CA SER A 129 -13.45 -3.38 5.33
C SER A 129 -11.98 -3.31 5.71
N LYS A 130 -11.71 -2.86 6.93
CA LYS A 130 -10.37 -2.89 7.51
C LYS A 130 -10.02 -4.29 7.99
N ILE A 131 -8.76 -4.67 7.84
CA ILE A 131 -8.20 -5.85 8.48
C ILE A 131 -8.10 -5.53 9.97
N LEU A 132 -8.74 -6.34 10.81
CA LEU A 132 -8.76 -6.14 12.26
C LEU A 132 -7.56 -6.79 12.94
N MET A 133 -7.17 -7.97 12.47
CA MET A 133 -6.08 -8.77 12.99
C MET A 133 -5.62 -9.72 11.89
N ASP A 134 -4.33 -9.73 11.61
CA ASP A 134 -3.65 -10.66 10.71
C ASP A 134 -2.23 -10.87 11.26
N ASP A 135 -2.11 -11.74 12.27
CA ASP A 135 -0.83 -12.08 12.90
C ASP A 135 -0.81 -13.54 13.34
N ASP A 136 0.39 -14.14 13.41
CA ASP A 136 0.61 -15.54 13.77
C ASP A 136 0.88 -15.74 15.28
N SER A 137 0.55 -14.74 16.12
CA SER A 137 0.86 -14.78 17.55
C SER A 137 0.07 -15.88 18.27
N SER A 138 0.77 -16.65 19.10
CA SER A 138 0.14 -17.70 19.92
C SER A 138 -0.39 -17.16 21.26
N TYR A 139 -1.68 -17.33 21.51
CA TYR A 139 -2.34 -16.95 22.77
C TYR A 139 -2.74 -18.17 23.60
N THR A 140 -2.60 -18.09 24.93
CA THR A 140 -3.13 -19.10 25.87
C THR A 140 -4.33 -18.52 26.60
N MET A 141 -5.51 -19.11 26.42
CA MET A 141 -6.72 -18.69 27.13
C MET A 141 -7.07 -19.66 28.27
N ARG A 142 -7.30 -19.13 29.47
CA ARG A 142 -7.84 -19.91 30.60
C ARG A 142 -9.36 -19.87 30.61
N THR A 143 -9.97 -20.81 31.32
CA THR A 143 -11.42 -20.86 31.50
C THR A 143 -11.93 -19.55 32.10
N GLY A 144 -12.79 -18.84 31.36
CA GLY A 144 -13.38 -17.57 31.78
C GLY A 144 -12.67 -16.31 31.29
N GLU A 145 -11.58 -16.44 30.52
CA GLU A 145 -10.92 -15.31 29.86
C GLU A 145 -11.52 -15.01 28.48
N THR A 146 -11.30 -13.79 27.99
CA THR A 146 -11.69 -13.32 26.65
C THR A 146 -10.45 -12.71 25.99
N LEU A 147 -10.30 -12.93 24.69
CA LEU A 147 -9.27 -12.32 23.86
C LEU A 147 -9.77 -10.96 23.33
#